data_AF-A0A4Y2SPK0-F1
#
_entry.id   AF-A0A4Y2SPK0-F1
#
_cell.length_a   1.000
_cell.length_b   1.000
_cell.length_c   1.000
_cell.angle_alpha   90.00
_cell.angle_beta   90.00
_cell.angle_gamma   90.00
#
_symmetry.space_group_name_H-M   'P 1'
#
loop_
_entity.id
_entity.type
_entity.pdbx_description
1 polymer ?
#
loop_
_entity_poly.entity_id
_entity_poly.type
_entity_poly.pdbx_seq_one_letter_code
_entity_poly.pdbx_strand_id
1 'polypeptide(L)'
;MVDFFADTKDIDQKSCPIKLRKHVFAIPANNANVERIFSLMPTQWSDKRNRLSVETIDAILNCHYNFKMACVQFYNYVKEENVIIKKVKSALKYDWAQKD
;
A
#
# COMPACT_ATOMS: atom_id res chain seq x y z
N MET A 1 -12.58 -12.57 7.43
CA MET A 1 -13.93 -12.00 7.17
C MET A 1 -14.25 -11.95 5.69
N VAL A 2 -13.30 -11.58 4.81
CA VAL A 2 -13.44 -11.77 3.36
C VAL A 2 -13.60 -13.25 3.00
N ASP A 3 -12.81 -14.13 3.63
CA ASP A 3 -12.88 -15.58 3.41
C ASP A 3 -14.20 -16.20 3.91
N PHE A 4 -14.80 -15.63 4.96
CA PHE A 4 -16.09 -16.07 5.51
C PHE A 4 -17.24 -15.93 4.50
N PHE A 5 -17.13 -14.98 3.56
CA PHE A 5 -18.11 -14.81 2.48
C PHE A 5 -17.68 -15.47 1.16
N ALA A 6 -16.48 -16.05 1.09
CA ALA A 6 -16.02 -16.83 -0.06
C ALA A 6 -16.50 -18.29 0.01
N ASP A 7 -16.69 -18.82 1.23
CA ASP A 7 -17.11 -20.20 1.48
C ASP A 7 -18.64 -20.43 1.42
N THR A 8 -19.45 -19.37 1.32
CA THR A 8 -20.91 -19.50 1.14
C THR A 8 -21.23 -19.86 -0.31
N LYS A 9 -20.98 -21.11 -0.71
CA LYS A 9 -21.32 -21.68 -2.02
C LYS A 9 -22.81 -22.04 -2.18
N ASP A 10 -23.63 -21.88 -1.14
CA ASP A 10 -24.96 -22.51 -1.06
C ASP A 10 -26.12 -21.55 -0.75
N ILE A 11 -26.03 -20.27 -1.13
CA ILE A 11 -27.21 -19.38 -1.11
C ILE A 11 -27.37 -18.76 -2.49
N ASP A 12 -28.07 -19.54 -3.30
CA ASP A 12 -28.63 -19.18 -4.58
C ASP A 12 -29.72 -18.10 -4.39
N GLN A 13 -29.34 -16.85 -4.07
CA GLN A 13 -30.26 -15.72 -4.16
C GLN A 13 -29.60 -14.34 -4.21
N LYS A 14 -29.64 -13.78 -5.43
CA LYS A 14 -29.46 -12.37 -5.85
C LYS A 14 -28.04 -11.82 -5.67
N SER A 15 -27.45 -11.37 -6.76
CA SER A 15 -26.12 -10.75 -6.82
C SER A 15 -25.99 -9.40 -6.09
N CYS A 16 -27.09 -8.85 -5.56
CA CYS A 16 -27.15 -7.51 -4.96
C CYS A 16 -26.74 -7.46 -3.46
N PRO A 17 -27.23 -8.34 -2.56
CA PRO A 17 -26.92 -8.27 -1.13
C PRO A 17 -25.48 -8.64 -0.80
N ILE A 18 -24.86 -9.56 -1.55
CA ILE A 18 -23.46 -9.94 -1.36
C ILE A 18 -22.54 -8.77 -1.69
N LYS A 19 -22.84 -8.02 -2.77
CA LYS A 19 -22.11 -6.80 -3.11
C LYS A 19 -22.24 -5.77 -2.01
N LEU A 20 -23.46 -5.46 -1.56
CA LEU A 20 -23.69 -4.50 -0.47
C LEU A 20 -22.92 -4.89 0.79
N ARG A 21 -22.98 -6.17 1.18
CA ARG A 21 -22.30 -6.70 2.36
C ARG A 21 -20.78 -6.52 2.30
N LYS A 22 -20.15 -6.81 1.14
CA LYS A 22 -18.71 -6.58 0.94
C LYS A 22 -18.32 -5.10 1.11
N HIS A 23 -19.14 -4.17 0.63
CA HIS A 23 -18.88 -2.73 0.78
C HIS A 23 -19.05 -2.27 2.24
N VAL A 24 -20.10 -2.71 2.92
CA VAL A 24 -20.34 -2.37 4.33
C VAL A 24 -19.19 -2.86 5.22
N PHE A 25 -18.66 -4.05 4.97
CA PHE A 25 -17.51 -4.58 5.73
C PHE A 25 -16.14 -4.09 5.25
N ALA A 26 -16.06 -3.41 4.10
CA ALA A 26 -14.84 -2.74 3.68
C ALA A 26 -14.61 -1.43 4.45
N ILE A 27 -15.67 -0.86 5.04
CA ILE A 27 -15.57 0.33 5.88
C ILE A 27 -15.05 -0.11 7.26
N PRO A 28 -13.87 0.36 7.68
CA PRO A 28 -13.35 0.05 9.02
C PRO A 28 -14.25 0.69 10.07
N ALA A 29 -14.56 -0.05 11.13
CA ALA A 29 -15.39 0.44 12.24
C ALA A 29 -14.70 1.51 13.10
N ASN A 30 -13.36 1.62 13.01
CA ASN A 30 -12.57 2.60 13.75
C ASN A 30 -11.51 3.26 12.87
N ASN A 31 -11.05 4.42 13.32
CA ASN A 31 -10.00 5.22 12.67
C ASN A 31 -8.58 4.77 13.05
N ALA A 32 -8.42 3.79 13.94
CA ALA A 32 -7.13 3.37 14.49
C ALA A 32 -6.11 2.98 13.41
N ASN A 33 -6.58 2.40 12.29
CA ASN A 33 -5.71 2.08 11.15
C ASN A 33 -5.11 3.34 10.51
N VAL A 34 -5.91 4.40 10.36
CA VAL A 34 -5.48 5.67 9.78
C VAL A 34 -4.61 6.45 10.77
N GLU A 35 -4.98 6.46 12.05
CA GLU A 35 -4.16 7.06 13.12
C GLU A 35 -2.77 6.43 13.20
N ARG A 36 -2.67 5.11 13.01
CA ARG A 36 -1.38 4.42 12.93
C ARG A 36 -0.54 4.94 11.77
N ILE A 37 -1.12 5.17 10.59
CA ILE A 37 -0.40 5.76 9.45
C ILE A 37 0.05 7.19 9.78
N PHE A 38 -0.84 8.00 10.36
CA PHE A 38 -0.49 9.36 10.78
C PHE A 38 0.58 9.40 11.86
N SER A 39 0.66 8.42 12.75
CA SER A 39 1.74 8.34 13.74
C SER A 39 3.12 8.09 13.12
N LEU A 40 3.18 7.46 11.94
CA LEU A 40 4.42 7.19 11.21
C LEU A 40 4.90 8.40 10.39
N MET A 41 3.99 9.32 10.07
CA MET A 41 4.25 10.47 9.20
C MET A 41 5.27 11.46 9.79
N PRO A 42 5.19 11.89 11.08
CA PRO A 42 6.15 12.84 11.67
C PRO A 42 7.60 12.36 11.64
N THR A 43 7.82 11.04 11.69
CA THR A 43 9.16 10.43 11.68
C THR A 43 9.84 10.61 10.33
N GLN A 44 9.07 10.73 9.24
CA GLN A 44 9.57 10.89 7.87
C GLN A 44 9.45 12.34 7.37
N TRP A 45 8.40 13.05 7.81
CA TRP A 45 8.10 14.45 7.50
C TRP A 45 8.36 15.33 8.74
N SER A 46 9.62 15.65 8.98
CA SER A 46 9.98 16.68 9.96
C SER A 46 10.52 17.91 9.25
N ASP A 47 9.98 19.07 9.61
CA ASP A 47 10.26 20.40 9.05
C ASP A 47 11.76 20.77 9.06
N LYS A 48 12.53 20.10 9.95
CA LYS A 48 13.96 20.33 10.17
C LYS A 48 14.90 19.48 9.32
N ARG A 49 14.46 18.36 8.72
CA ARG A 49 15.41 17.40 8.12
C ARG A 49 15.09 16.88 6.71
N ASN A 50 13.86 16.95 6.20
CA ASN A 50 13.54 16.36 4.89
C ASN A 50 12.47 17.15 4.12
N ARG A 51 12.88 17.96 3.14
CA ARG A 51 11.99 18.53 2.10
C ARG A 51 11.68 17.49 1.02
N LEU A 52 11.19 16.32 1.43
CA LEU A 52 10.76 15.31 0.46
C LEU A 52 9.49 15.81 -0.25
N SER A 53 9.17 15.30 -1.44
CA SER A 53 7.86 15.57 -2.03
C SER A 53 6.78 14.79 -1.28
N VAL A 54 5.53 15.26 -1.34
CA VAL A 54 4.39 14.55 -0.77
C VAL A 54 4.27 13.14 -1.35
N GLU A 55 4.52 12.98 -2.65
CA GLU A 55 4.50 11.67 -3.34
C GLU A 55 5.54 10.71 -2.77
N THR A 56 6.73 11.23 -2.44
CA THR A 56 7.80 10.41 -1.87
C THR A 56 7.40 9.87 -0.50
N ILE A 57 6.70 10.67 0.30
CA ILE A 57 6.27 10.27 1.64
C ILE A 57 5.11 9.30 1.59
N ASP A 58 4.17 9.53 0.69
CA ASP A 58 3.10 8.57 0.44
C ASP A 58 3.69 7.20 0.04
N ALA A 59 4.68 7.18 -0.86
CA ALA A 59 5.38 5.95 -1.22
C ALA A 59 6.11 5.30 -0.03
N ILE A 60 6.80 6.07 0.81
CA ILE A 60 7.50 5.56 2.00
C ILE A 60 6.50 4.99 3.02
N LEU A 61 5.40 5.70 3.30
CA LEU A 61 4.36 5.25 4.22
C LEU A 61 3.70 3.97 3.72
N ASN A 62 3.37 3.90 2.43
CA ASN A 62 2.83 2.70 1.81
C ASN A 62 3.81 1.52 1.91
N CYS A 63 5.09 1.74 1.65
CA CYS A 63 6.09 0.69 1.81
C CYS A 63 6.18 0.21 3.27
N HIS A 64 6.30 1.12 4.23
CA HIS A 64 6.46 0.76 5.65
C HIS A 64 5.19 0.11 6.24
N TYR A 65 4.00 0.54 5.81
CA TYR A 65 2.74 0.00 6.30
C TYR A 65 2.43 -1.40 5.73
N ASN A 66 2.68 -1.61 4.43
CA ASN A 66 2.38 -2.87 3.75
C ASN A 66 3.48 -3.92 3.93
N PHE A 67 4.75 -3.53 3.91
CA PHE A 67 5.88 -4.45 4.09
C PHE A 67 6.29 -4.49 5.56
N LYS A 68 5.64 -5.36 6.33
CA LYS A 68 5.94 -5.62 7.75
C LYS A 68 7.19 -6.49 7.93
N MET A 69 8.29 -6.12 7.29
CA MET A 69 9.56 -6.85 7.30
C MET A 69 10.71 -5.92 7.66
N ALA A 70 11.79 -6.48 8.21
CA ALA A 70 12.99 -5.70 8.52
C ALA A 70 13.64 -5.18 7.24
N CYS A 71 14.37 -4.06 7.31
CA CYS A 71 15.03 -3.47 6.14
C CYS A 71 15.93 -4.46 5.37
N VAL A 72 16.61 -5.37 6.08
CA VAL A 72 17.45 -6.41 5.46
C VAL A 72 16.61 -7.40 4.66
N GLN A 73 15.46 -7.82 5.19
CA GLN A 73 14.53 -8.72 4.50
C GLN A 73 13.90 -8.04 3.30
N PHE A 74 13.50 -6.76 3.45
CA PHE A 74 12.99 -5.95 2.36
C PHE A 74 13.99 -5.80 1.23
N TYR A 75 15.25 -5.54 1.56
CA TYR A 75 16.32 -5.44 0.58
C TYR A 75 16.47 -6.74 -0.22
N ASN A 76 16.51 -7.89 0.47
CA ASN A 76 16.61 -9.19 -0.19
C ASN A 76 15.38 -9.48 -1.08
N TYR A 77 14.18 -9.19 -0.57
CA TYR A 77 12.93 -9.33 -1.31
C TYR A 77 12.92 -8.50 -2.61
N VAL A 78 13.26 -7.21 -2.53
CA VAL A 78 13.32 -6.33 -3.71
C VAL A 78 14.43 -6.74 -4.67
N LYS A 79 15.56 -7.24 -4.15
CA LYS A 79 16.68 -7.71 -4.96
C LYS A 79 16.30 -8.92 -5.82
N GLU A 80 15.45 -9.80 -5.32
CA GLU A 80 14.95 -10.98 -6.03
C GLU A 80 13.88 -10.63 -7.08
N GLU A 81 13.17 -9.51 -6.91
CA GLU A 81 12.14 -9.05 -7.84
C GLU A 81 12.72 -8.32 -9.06
N ASN A 82 12.97 -9.10 -10.13
CA ASN A 82 13.57 -8.63 -11.37
C ASN A 82 12.81 -7.47 -12.05
N VAL A 83 11.48 -7.41 -11.90
CA VAL A 83 10.68 -6.33 -12.52
C VAL A 83 10.96 -4.99 -11.84
N ILE A 84 11.03 -4.97 -10.51
CA ILE A 84 11.31 -3.76 -9.74
C ILE A 84 12.73 -3.29 -10.02
N ILE A 85 13.71 -4.19 -10.01
CA ILE A 85 15.12 -3.84 -10.27
C ILE A 85 15.30 -3.25 -11.67
N LYS A 86 14.63 -3.80 -12.69
CA LYS A 86 14.64 -3.23 -14.04
C LYS A 86 14.06 -1.82 -14.06
N LYS A 87 12.92 -1.59 -13.40
CA LYS A 87 12.29 -0.26 -13.32
C LYS A 87 13.17 0.76 -12.58
N VAL A 88 13.78 0.36 -11.45
CA VAL A 88 14.66 1.23 -10.66
C VAL A 88 15.91 1.64 -11.45
N LYS A 89 16.46 0.73 -12.26
CA LYS A 89 17.60 1.00 -13.14
C LYS A 89 17.22 1.80 -14.40
N SER A 90 15.95 1.82 -14.77
CA SER A 90 15.49 2.53 -15.97
C SER A 90 15.63 4.04 -15.82
N ALA A 91 15.97 4.71 -16.93
CA ALA A 91 15.96 6.17 -17.02
C ALA A 91 14.54 6.74 -16.98
N LEU A 92 13.51 5.94 -17.33
CA LEU A 92 12.09 6.32 -17.37
C LEU A 92 11.53 6.79 -16.02
N LYS A 93 12.27 6.61 -14.93
CA LYS A 93 11.92 7.16 -13.61
C LYS A 93 12.08 8.69 -13.53
N TYR A 94 12.74 9.31 -14.51
CA TYR A 94 12.92 10.74 -14.58
C TYR A 94 12.05 11.35 -15.67
N ASP A 95 11.42 12.49 -15.37
CA ASP A 95 10.49 13.18 -16.28
C ASP A 95 11.10 13.55 -17.63
N TRP A 96 12.42 13.79 -17.66
CA TRP A 96 13.13 14.12 -18.91
C TRP A 96 13.24 12.92 -19.86
N ALA A 97 13.28 11.69 -19.33
CA ALA A 97 13.44 10.48 -20.13
C ALA A 97 12.11 9.96 -20.72
N GLN A 98 10.98 10.56 -20.37
CA GLN A 98 9.65 10.20 -20.84
C GLN A 98 9.17 11.02 -22.04
N LYS A 99 9.94 12.03 -22.46
CA LYS A 99 9.55 13.03 -23.47
C LYS A 99 10.05 12.74 -24.89
N ASP A 100 10.83 11.67 -25.07
CA ASP A 100 11.26 11.13 -26.37
C ASP A 100 10.34 9.97 -26.80
#